data_AF-A0A558NQR9-F1
#
_entry.id   AF-A0A558NQR9-F1
#
_cell.length_a   1.000
_cell.length_b   1.000
_cell.length_c   1.000
_cell.angle_alpha   90.00
_cell.angle_beta   90.00
_cell.angle_gamma   90.00
#
_symmetry.space_group_name_H-M   'P 1'
#
loop_
_entity.id
_entity.type
_entity.pdbx_description
1 polymer ?
#
loop_
_entity_poly.entity_id
_entity_poly.type
_entity_poly.pdbx_seq_one_letter_code
_entity_poly.pdbx_strand_id
1 'polypeptide(L)'
;MSSMAGTSLKTLWLLMLLLTLAVVLRKPEHLILLAVAAWFAALIKGIWIIRYFMEMKQAPLFLQRILYGWLIITISAVTLTAIWQL
;
A
#
# COMPACT_ATOMS: atom_id res chain seq x y z
N MET A 1 15.00 14.08 -21.38
CA MET A 1 14.86 13.85 -19.91
C MET A 1 13.62 12.99 -19.56
N SER A 2 13.13 12.13 -20.45
CA SER A 2 11.93 11.30 -20.22
C SER A 2 12.23 9.85 -19.79
N SER A 3 13.47 9.37 -19.89
CA SER A 3 13.78 7.95 -19.61
C SER A 3 13.91 7.62 -18.11
N MET A 4 14.44 8.52 -17.28
CA MET A 4 14.67 8.26 -15.85
C MET A 4 13.37 8.17 -15.01
N ALA A 5 12.33 8.91 -15.41
CA ALA A 5 11.02 8.86 -14.74
C ALA A 5 10.33 7.51 -14.98
N GLY A 6 10.44 6.96 -16.20
CA GLY A 6 9.88 5.65 -16.55
C GLY A 6 10.55 4.49 -15.82
N THR A 7 11.88 4.55 -15.64
CA THR A 7 12.62 3.52 -14.88
C THR A 7 12.21 3.55 -13.42
N SER A 8 12.12 4.73 -12.81
CA SER A 8 11.70 4.87 -11.41
C SER A 8 10.30 4.32 -11.16
N LEU A 9 9.35 4.58 -12.07
CA LEU A 9 7.99 4.04 -11.97
C LEU A 9 7.95 2.51 -12.13
N LYS A 10 8.73 1.94 -13.06
CA LYS A 10 8.83 0.49 -13.24
C LYS A 10 9.43 -0.21 -12.02
N THR A 11 10.47 0.36 -11.42
CA THR A 11 11.09 -0.17 -10.21
C THR A 11 10.13 -0.15 -9.03
N LEU A 12 9.32 0.89 -8.93
CA LEU A 12 8.23 1.05 -7.96
C LEU A 12 7.18 -0.05 -8.09
N TRP A 13 6.72 -0.28 -9.31
CA TRP A 13 5.77 -1.34 -9.63
C TRP A 13 6.35 -2.72 -9.33
N LEU A 14 7.62 -2.94 -9.66
CA LEU A 14 8.32 -4.19 -9.35
C LEU A 14 8.40 -4.41 -7.83
N LEU A 15 8.74 -3.36 -7.07
CA LEU A 15 8.78 -3.38 -5.61
C LEU A 15 7.40 -3.69 -5.03
N MET A 16 6.34 -3.08 -5.57
CA MET A 16 4.96 -3.35 -5.18
C MET A 16 4.56 -4.81 -5.42
N LEU A 17 4.91 -5.37 -6.59
CA LEU A 17 4.65 -6.78 -6.90
C LEU A 17 5.42 -7.70 -5.96
N LEU A 18 6.71 -7.44 -5.73
CA LEU A 18 7.56 -8.19 -4.81
C LEU A 18 7.01 -8.21 -3.38
N LEU A 19 6.56 -7.05 -2.87
CA LEU A 19 5.94 -6.96 -1.55
C LEU A 19 4.68 -7.83 -1.43
N THR A 20 3.90 -7.95 -2.50
CA THR A 20 2.70 -8.81 -2.49
C THR A 20 3.08 -10.27 -2.55
N LEU A 21 4.06 -10.60 -3.38
CA LEU A 21 4.57 -11.96 -3.51
C LEU A 21 5.17 -12.45 -2.19
N ALA A 22 5.93 -11.61 -1.49
CA ALA A 22 6.51 -11.93 -0.19
C ALA A 22 5.46 -12.22 0.90
N VAL A 23 4.33 -11.50 0.87
CA VAL A 23 3.22 -11.74 1.81
C VAL A 23 2.49 -13.04 1.46
N VAL A 24 2.21 -13.29 0.18
CA VAL A 24 1.48 -14.49 -0.29
C VAL A 24 2.28 -15.78 -0.11
N LEU A 25 3.60 -15.74 -0.33
CA LEU A 25 4.47 -16.91 -0.23
C LEU A 25 4.78 -17.31 1.22
N ARG A 26 4.40 -16.49 2.20
CA ARG A 26 4.64 -16.78 3.61
C ARG A 26 3.67 -17.85 4.08
N LYS A 27 4.18 -18.91 4.73
CA LYS A 27 3.34 -19.96 5.33
C LYS A 27 2.41 -19.36 6.40
N PRO A 28 1.16 -19.82 6.51
CA PRO A 28 0.14 -19.27 7.42
C PRO A 28 0.38 -19.57 8.91
N GLU A 29 1.58 -20.03 9.29
CA GLU A 29 1.93 -20.41 10.67
C GLU A 29 1.75 -19.27 11.68
N HIS A 30 1.78 -18.01 11.23
CA HIS A 30 1.48 -16.84 12.04
C HIS A 30 0.52 -15.87 11.33
N LEU A 31 -0.78 -16.20 11.32
CA LEU A 31 -1.85 -15.42 10.68
C LEU A 31 -1.83 -13.93 11.07
N ILE A 32 -1.62 -13.62 12.36
CA ILE A 32 -1.54 -12.23 12.84
C ILE A 32 -0.34 -11.51 12.22
N LEU A 33 0.82 -12.17 12.17
CA LEU A 33 2.05 -11.55 11.68
C LEU A 33 2.00 -11.36 10.15
N LEU A 34 1.30 -12.25 9.46
CA LEU A 34 1.02 -12.18 8.03
C LEU A 34 0.01 -11.05 7.73
N ALA A 35 -1.03 -10.90 8.57
CA ALA A 35 -1.99 -9.80 8.49
C ALA A 35 -1.33 -8.43 8.75
N VAL A 36 -0.44 -8.32 9.74
CA VAL A 36 0.34 -7.10 9.99
C VAL A 36 1.27 -6.79 8.81
N ALA A 37 1.95 -7.80 8.26
CA ALA A 37 2.80 -7.59 7.08
C ALA A 37 1.99 -7.13 5.85
N ALA A 38 0.81 -7.72 5.63
CA ALA A 38 -0.11 -7.33 4.57
C ALA A 38 -0.61 -5.89 4.77
N TRP A 39 -0.94 -5.51 6.00
CA TRP A 39 -1.37 -4.16 6.37
C TRP A 39 -0.29 -3.12 6.04
N PHE A 40 0.96 -3.36 6.46
CA PHE A 40 2.09 -2.46 6.15
C PHE A 40 2.35 -2.38 4.64
N ALA A 41 2.33 -3.50 3.94
CA ALA A 41 2.51 -3.54 2.50
C ALA A 41 1.43 -2.73 1.76
N ALA A 42 0.16 -2.89 2.17
CA ALA A 42 -0.96 -2.14 1.62
C ALA A 42 -0.85 -0.64 1.92
N LEU A 43 -0.40 -0.26 3.12
CA LEU A 43 -0.25 1.14 3.51
C LEU A 43 0.81 1.84 2.67
N ILE A 44 2.00 1.23 2.55
CA ILE A 44 3.08 1.76 1.71
C ILE A 44 2.59 1.88 0.27
N LYS A 45 1.93 0.86 -0.27
CA LYS A 45 1.38 0.91 -1.62
C LYS A 45 0.39 2.04 -1.82
N GLY A 46 -0.59 2.15 -0.92
CA GLY A 46 -1.64 3.16 -0.99
C GLY A 46 -1.08 4.58 -0.93
N ILE A 47 -0.08 4.83 -0.08
CA ILE A 47 0.59 6.13 0.00
C ILE A 47 1.21 6.50 -1.35
N TRP A 48 1.89 5.57 -2.00
CA TRP A 48 2.51 5.83 -3.29
C TRP A 48 1.45 6.02 -4.39
N ILE A 49 0.36 5.25 -4.38
CA ILE A 49 -0.76 5.45 -5.33
C ILE A 49 -1.38 6.84 -5.16
N ILE A 50 -1.71 7.24 -3.93
CA ILE A 50 -2.28 8.57 -3.65
C ILE A 50 -1.30 9.65 -4.11
N ARG A 51 -0.02 9.52 -3.76
CA ARG A 51 0.98 10.56 -4.05
C ARG A 51 1.34 10.70 -5.53
N TYR A 52 1.45 9.59 -6.26
CA TYR A 52 1.98 9.57 -7.63
C TYR A 52 0.94 9.34 -8.71
N PHE A 53 -0.13 8.59 -8.43
CA PHE A 53 -1.17 8.26 -9.43
C PHE A 53 -2.40 9.17 -9.32
N MET A 54 -2.76 9.62 -8.12
CA MET A 54 -3.87 10.56 -7.95
C MET A 54 -3.42 12.04 -8.04
N GLU A 55 -2.17 12.29 -8.43
CA GLU A 55 -1.55 13.63 -8.54
C GLU A 55 -1.70 14.51 -7.28
N MET A 56 -1.98 13.90 -6.13
CA MET A 56 -2.26 14.60 -4.87
C MET A 56 -1.08 15.40 -4.33
N LYS A 57 0.11 15.26 -4.91
CA LYS A 57 1.28 16.11 -4.65
C LYS A 57 0.98 17.59 -4.86
N GLN A 58 0.09 17.93 -5.80
CA GLN A 58 -0.29 19.31 -6.09
C GLN A 58 -1.58 19.75 -5.38
N ALA A 59 -2.27 18.81 -4.71
CA ALA A 59 -3.52 19.07 -4.02
C ALA A 59 -3.30 19.79 -2.67
N PRO A 60 -4.30 20.55 -2.17
CA PRO A 60 -4.24 21.19 -0.87
C PRO A 60 -4.01 20.18 0.27
N LEU A 61 -3.22 20.57 1.27
CA LEU A 61 -2.81 19.71 2.40
C LEU A 61 -3.99 19.08 3.14
N PHE A 62 -5.12 19.78 3.22
CA PHE A 62 -6.35 19.26 3.82
C PHE A 62 -6.86 18.00 3.10
N LEU A 63 -6.92 18.02 1.77
CA LEU A 63 -7.37 16.88 0.97
C LEU A 63 -6.39 15.71 1.08
N GLN A 64 -5.08 16.00 1.10
CA GLN A 64 -4.05 14.98 1.34
C GLN A 64 -4.26 14.27 2.68
N ARG A 65 -4.52 15.02 3.75
CA ARG A 65 -4.77 14.45 5.09
C ARG A 65 -6.02 13.58 5.11
N ILE A 66 -7.10 14.01 4.47
CA ILE A 66 -8.33 13.20 4.37
C ILE A 66 -8.05 11.89 3.65
N LEU A 67 -7.35 11.93 2.52
CA LEU A 67 -7.09 10.72 1.72
C LEU A 67 -6.12 9.76 2.42
N TYR A 68 -5.08 10.25 3.09
CA TYR A 68 -4.22 9.40 3.91
C TYR A 68 -4.95 8.84 5.14
N GLY A 69 -5.82 9.64 5.78
CA GLY A 69 -6.66 9.16 6.88
C GLY A 69 -7.63 8.07 6.43
N TRP A 70 -8.30 8.28 5.29
CA TRP A 70 -9.17 7.29 4.66
C TRP A 70 -8.43 6.00 4.33
N LEU A 71 -7.20 6.10 3.80
CA LEU A 71 -6.37 4.94 3.52
C LEU A 71 -6.07 4.12 4.79
N ILE A 72 -5.70 4.78 5.89
CA ILE A 72 -5.41 4.10 7.16
C ILE A 72 -6.66 3.38 7.66
N ILE A 73 -7.82 4.06 7.66
CA ILE A 73 -9.08 3.48 8.14
C ILE A 73 -9.48 2.27 7.28
N THR A 74 -9.45 2.40 5.96
CA THR A 74 -9.89 1.33 5.04
C THR A 74 -8.99 0.11 5.12
N ILE A 75 -7.66 0.28 5.11
CA ILE A 75 -6.74 -0.85 5.24
C ILE A 75 -6.92 -1.53 6.59
N SER A 76 -7.04 -0.76 7.68
CA SER A 76 -7.25 -1.32 9.02
C SER A 76 -8.55 -2.09 9.12
N ALA A 77 -9.64 -1.55 8.56
CA ALA A 77 -10.93 -2.24 8.51
C ALA A 77 -10.85 -3.55 7.71
N VAL A 78 -10.27 -3.52 6.50
CA VAL A 78 -10.13 -4.71 5.65
C VAL A 78 -9.26 -5.78 6.29
N THR A 79 -8.12 -5.39 6.88
CA THR A 79 -7.25 -6.33 7.61
C THR A 79 -7.96 -6.93 8.81
N LEU A 80 -8.70 -6.12 9.59
CA LEU A 80 -9.45 -6.60 10.75
C LEU A 80 -10.55 -7.58 10.33
N THR A 81 -11.31 -7.28 9.26
CA THR A 81 -12.33 -8.20 8.73
C THR A 81 -11.71 -9.51 8.24
N ALA A 82 -10.54 -9.46 7.60
CA ALA A 82 -9.86 -10.66 7.15
C ALA A 82 -9.41 -11.54 8.32
N ILE A 83 -8.95 -10.94 9.44
CA ILE A 83 -8.60 -11.66 10.66
C ILE A 83 -9.85 -12.28 11.32
N TRP A 84 -10.96 -11.55 11.36
CA TRP A 84 -12.20 -12.01 12.00
C TRP A 84 -12.96 -13.09 11.24
N GLN A 85 -12.70 -13.23 9.93
CA GLN A 85 -13.29 -14.25 9.07
C GLN A 85 -12.47 -15.55 8.99
N LEU A 86 -11.30 -15.60 9.65
CA LEU A 86 -10.42 -16.77 9.77
C LEU A 86 -10.70 -17.54 11.06
#